data_AF-A0A3M1NQA4-F1
#
_entry.id   AF-A0A3M1NQA4-F1
#
_cell.length_a   1.000
_cell.length_b   1.000
_cell.length_c   1.000
_cell.angle_alpha   90.00
_cell.angle_beta   90.00
_cell.angle_gamma   90.00
#
_symmetry.space_group_name_H-M   'P 1'
#
loop_
_entity.id
_entity.type
_entity.pdbx_description
1 polymer ?
#
loop_
_entity_poly.entity_id
_entity_poly.type
_entity_poly.pdbx_seq_one_letter_code
_entity_poly.pdbx_strand_id
1 'polypeptide(L)' 'MNLLLGLTNIFCALLGIGLAIPLLRGKIPRNHLYGVRFRTSFASDELWYAINRYGARRMLVWSGVLL' A
#
# COMPACT_ATOMS: atom_id res chain seq x y z
N MET A 1 8.94 -10.42 -24.87
CA MET A 1 8.10 -9.88 -23.78
C MET A 1 6.86 -9.25 -24.40
N ASN A 2 5.66 -9.65 -24.01
CA ASN A 2 4.43 -9.13 -24.62
C ASN A 2 4.19 -7.68 -24.15
N LEU A 3 3.97 -6.74 -25.08
CA LEU A 3 3.77 -5.31 -24.77
C LEU A 3 2.64 -5.10 -23.75
N LEU A 4 1.54 -5.82 -23.90
CA LEU A 4 0.41 -5.78 -22.97
C LEU A 4 0.83 -6.15 -21.54
N LEU A 5 1.62 -7.22 -21.37
CA LEU A 5 2.11 -7.63 -20.05
C LEU A 5 3.01 -6.57 -19.43
N GLY A 6 3.88 -5.94 -20.22
CA GLY A 6 4.72 -4.84 -19.75
C GLY A 6 3.91 -3.64 -19.28
N LEU A 7 2.90 -3.22 -20.05
CA LEU A 7 2.01 -2.12 -19.68
C LEU A 7 1.21 -2.43 -18.41
N THR A 8 0.71 -3.66 -18.27
CA THR A 8 0.00 -4.09 -17.05
C THR A 8 0.89 -4.04 -15.82
N ASN A 9 2.15 -4.51 -15.91
CA ASN A 9 3.09 -4.47 -14.79
C ASN A 9 3.40 -3.04 -14.33
N ILE A 10 3.72 -2.15 -15.28
CA ILE A 10 3.98 -0.73 -14.99
C ILE A 10 2.74 -0.10 -14.32
N PHE A 11 1.55 -0.36 -14.86
CA PHE A 11 0.31 0.17 -14.27
C PHE A 11 0.11 -0.33 -12.83
N CYS A 12 0.27 -1.63 -12.57
CA CYS A 12 0.16 -2.20 -11.22
C CYS A 12 1.21 -1.61 -10.27
N ALA A 13 2.44 -1.39 -10.72
CA ALA A 13 3.50 -0.77 -9.94
C ALA A 13 3.13 0.67 -9.54
N LEU A 14 2.69 1.49 -10.50
CA LEU A 14 2.28 2.87 -10.26
C LEU A 14 1.07 2.95 -9.33
N LEU A 15 0.09 2.07 -9.51
CA LEU A 15 -1.08 1.98 -8.63
C LEU A 15 -0.66 1.66 -7.18
N GLY A 16 0.20 0.65 -7.00
CA GLY A 16 0.71 0.27 -5.67
C GLY A 16 1.50 1.41 -5.01
N ILE A 17 2.33 2.14 -5.76
CA ILE A 17 3.03 3.33 -5.25
C ILE A 17 2.04 4.40 -4.82
N GLY A 18 1.05 4.71 -5.66
CA GLY A 18 0.00 5.70 -5.38
C GLY A 18 -0.77 5.39 -4.10
N LEU A 19 -1.12 4.11 -3.88
CA LEU A 19 -1.79 3.66 -2.66
C LEU A 19 -0.84 3.67 -1.43
N ALA A 20 0.46 3.43 -1.61
CA ALA A 20 1.36 3.36 -0.47
C ALA A 20 1.63 4.74 0.15
N ILE A 21 1.70 5.79 -0.67
CA ILE A 21 2.05 7.15 -0.24
C ILE A 21 1.14 7.70 0.88
N PRO A 22 -0.21 7.71 0.77
CA PRO A 22 -1.06 8.25 1.83
C PRO A 22 -1.01 7.42 3.13
N LEU A 23 -0.83 6.09 3.02
CA LEU A 23 -0.65 5.21 4.18
C LEU A 23 0.70 5.48 4.88
N LEU A 24 1.77 5.66 4.12
CA LEU A 24 3.09 5.97 4.64
C LEU A 24 3.12 7.33 5.36
N ARG A 25 2.39 8.30 4.82
CA ARG A 25 2.24 9.65 5.41
C ARG A 25 1.26 9.71 6.58
N GLY A 26 0.60 8.59 6.93
CA GLY A 26 -0.37 8.55 8.01
C GLY A 26 -1.61 9.44 7.77
N LYS A 27 -1.99 9.65 6.50
CA LYS A 27 -3.12 10.52 6.13
C LYS A 27 -4.47 9.81 6.14
N ILE A 28 -4.47 8.48 6.25
CA ILE A 28 -5.67 7.67 6.15
C ILE A 28 -6.14 7.32 7.56
N PRO A 29 -7.28 7.85 8.02
CA PRO A 29 -7.85 7.46 9.31
C PRO A 29 -8.35 6.02 9.26
N ARG A 30 -8.58 5.45 10.45
CA ARG A 30 -9.10 4.09 10.61
C ARG A 30 -10.43 3.95 9.88
N ASN A 31 -10.52 2.96 9.01
CA ASN A 31 -11.69 2.73 8.17
C ASN A 31 -11.81 1.27 7.73
N HIS A 32 -12.96 0.88 7.18
CA HIS A 32 -13.24 -0.50 6.82
C HIS A 32 -12.89 -0.87 5.37
N LEU A 33 -12.44 0.08 4.54
CA LEU A 33 -12.27 -0.12 3.09
C LEU A 33 -10.80 -0.15 2.63
N TYR A 34 -9.93 0.63 3.27
CA TYR A 34 -8.61 0.96 2.75
C TYR A 34 -7.53 0.95 3.83
N GLY A 35 -6.39 0.34 3.49
CA GLY A 35 -5.26 0.07 4.39
C GLY A 35 -5.09 -1.41 4.69
N VAL A 36 -4.06 -1.72 5.48
CA VAL A 36 -3.80 -3.04 6.04
C VAL A 36 -4.76 -3.27 7.21
N ARG A 37 -5.67 -4.24 7.03
CA ARG A 37 -6.85 -4.44 7.88
C ARG A 37 -6.81 -5.82 8.49
N PHE A 38 -6.42 -5.90 9.76
CA PHE A 38 -6.56 -7.09 10.60
C PHE A 38 -6.93 -6.66 12.01
N ARG A 39 -7.35 -7.60 12.87
CA ARG A 39 -7.91 -7.27 14.19
C ARG A 39 -7.05 -6.27 14.99
N THR A 40 -5.74 -6.44 14.99
CA THR A 40 -4.79 -5.54 15.67
C THR A 40 -4.69 -4.15 15.05
N SER A 41 -4.85 -3.99 13.73
CA SER A 41 -4.83 -2.67 13.10
C SER A 41 -6.00 -1.79 13.57
N PHE A 42 -7.09 -2.41 14.02
CA PHE A 42 -8.26 -1.70 14.53
C PHE A 42 -8.23 -1.43 16.04
N ALA A 43 -7.23 -1.92 16.76
CA ALA A 43 -7.17 -1.81 18.23
C ALA A 43 -6.91 -0.39 18.72
N SER A 44 -6.13 0.41 18.01
CA SER A 44 -5.89 1.83 18.31
C SER A 44 -5.44 2.60 17.06
N ASP A 45 -5.44 3.93 17.11
CA ASP A 45 -4.95 4.75 15.99
C ASP A 45 -3.43 4.65 15.84
N GLU A 46 -2.70 4.53 16.95
CA GLU A 46 -1.26 4.31 16.95
C GLU A 46 -0.92 3.00 16.21
N LEU A 47 -1.64 1.92 16.53
CA LEU A 47 -1.48 0.63 15.86
C LEU A 47 -1.90 0.70 14.39
N TRP A 48 -3.01 1.38 14.09
CA TRP A 48 -3.45 1.61 12.71
C TRP A 48 -2.34 2.27 11.88
N TYR A 49 -1.77 3.38 12.35
CA TYR A 49 -0.74 4.10 11.62
C TYR A 49 0.60 3.36 11.60
N ALA A 50 0.99 2.66 12.67
CA ALA A 50 2.22 1.87 12.70
C ALA A 50 2.17 0.72 11.68
N ILE A 51 1.09 -0.05 11.69
CA ILE A 51 0.87 -1.19 10.79
C ILE A 51 0.76 -0.72 9.34
N ASN A 52 -0.03 0.33 9.08
CA ASN A 52 -0.19 0.85 7.71
C ASN A 52 1.10 1.46 7.16
N ARG A 53 1.93 2.10 8.00
CA ARG A 53 3.26 2.56 7.57
C ARG A 53 4.18 1.40 7.21
N TYR A 54 4.17 0.32 7.98
CA TYR A 54 4.93 -0.89 7.64
C TYR A 54 4.44 -1.50 6.32
N GLY A 55 3.12 -1.70 6.19
CA GLY A 55 2.50 -2.25 4.98
C GLY A 55 2.78 -1.40 3.74
N ALA A 56 2.72 -0.08 3.87
CA ALA A 56 3.05 0.85 2.80
C ALA A 56 4.49 0.71 2.31
N ARG A 57 5.47 0.57 3.22
CA ARG A 57 6.88 0.31 2.83
C ARG A 57 7.03 -1.00 2.07
N ARG A 58 6.36 -2.07 2.53
CA ARG A 58 6.37 -3.36 1.83
C ARG A 58 5.75 -3.26 0.45
N MET A 59 4.63 -2.54 0.32
CA MET A 59 3.99 -2.30 -0.96
C MET A 59 4.89 -1.52 -1.91
N LEU A 60 5.58 -0.47 -1.45
CA LEU A 60 6.57 0.26 -2.27
C LEU A 60 7.69 -0.63 -2.79
N VAL A 61 8.27 -1.49 -1.93
CA VAL A 61 9.34 -2.41 -2.32
C VAL A 61 8.87 -3.34 -3.44
N TRP A 62 7.70 -3.97 -3.28
CA TRP A 62 7.18 -4.91 -4.28
C TRP A 62 6.68 -4.22 -5.56
N SER A 63 6.13 -3.01 -5.45
CA SER A 63 5.83 -2.18 -6.62
C SER A 63 7.10 -1.81 -7.39
N GLY A 64 8.23 -1.59 -6.71
CA GLY A 64 9.52 -1.36 -7.36
C GLY A 64 10.06 -2.58 -8.12
N VAL A 65 9.73 -3.80 -7.68
CA VAL A 65 10.10 -5.05 -8.40
C VAL A 65 9.26 -5.26 -9.66
N LEU A 66 8.04 -4.73 -9.68
CA LEU A 66 7.14 -4.79 -10.84
C LEU A 66 7.48 -3.77 -11.94
N LEU A 67 8.38 -2.83 -11.64
CA LEU A 67 8.80 -1.74 -12.52
C LEU A 67 10.06 -2.15 -13.31
#